data_AF-A0A0E0LX10-F1
#
_entry.id   AF-A0A0E0LX10-F1
#
_cell.length_a   1.000
_cell.length_b   1.000
_cell.length_c   1.000
_cell.angle_alpha   90.00
_cell.angle_beta   90.00
_cell.angle_gamma   90.00
#
_symmetry.space_group_name_H-M   'P 1'
#
loop_
_entity.id
_entity.type
_entity.pdbx_description
1 polymer ?
#
loop_
_entity_poly.entity_id
_entity_poly.type
_entity_poly.pdbx_seq_one_letter_code
_entity_poly.pdbx_strand_id
1 'polypeptide(L)'
;MSDSGFVELKVDFPPATDIAVGDIVPSDVFQAGGHIWRANSYPHGNKEDSDEYLSLGLQLMAGKSNNVVKAIFDAFLMEKDGKPSSSIAKWLVQTYQANNPRLRTYGWPRFVKRSDLDHQSSSFVVDGKVRIMCVAIVLHEDDNNVPVPPPSPPPPDIGLHLGRLLDRGDGTDVSFVVDGETFPAHRAVLAARSPVFQAELFGSMEEANISCITLHEIEPVTFRALLRFIYTDELTQDDVEFQKLLAAADRYDMSRLRLLCARKLWETMSVDAVATTLVYAEMHGCPELKKRCLGFFVQDKNFDEVVLTEGYLQLMQRFPLVIDEIRDLRRAKRAKTM
;
A
#
# COMPACT_ATOMS: atom_id res chain seq x y z
N MET A 1 -25.35 30.37 9.52
CA MET A 1 -23.97 29.91 9.26
C MET A 1 -24.09 28.46 8.82
N SER A 2 -23.26 28.02 7.86
CA SER A 2 -23.29 26.61 7.43
C SER A 2 -22.84 25.71 8.58
N ASP A 3 -23.53 24.59 8.78
CA ASP A 3 -23.14 23.57 9.78
C ASP A 3 -21.86 22.84 9.38
N SER A 4 -21.55 22.86 8.09
CA SER A 4 -20.29 22.41 7.53
C SER A 4 -19.38 23.56 7.12
N GLY A 5 -18.08 23.31 7.20
CA GLY A 5 -17.02 24.16 6.68
C GLY A 5 -15.85 23.31 6.23
N PHE A 6 -15.01 23.84 5.35
CA PHE A 6 -13.85 23.13 4.84
C PHE A 6 -12.66 24.04 4.67
N VAL A 7 -11.47 23.45 4.63
CA VAL A 7 -10.21 24.12 4.32
C VAL A 7 -9.32 23.18 3.53
N GLU A 8 -8.67 23.72 2.49
CA GLU A 8 -7.59 23.02 1.80
C GLU A 8 -6.27 23.29 2.54
N LEU A 9 -5.67 22.24 3.09
CA LEU A 9 -4.35 22.29 3.71
C LEU A 9 -3.30 21.85 2.68
N LYS A 10 -2.29 22.69 2.48
CA LYS A 10 -1.16 22.42 1.59
C LYS A 10 0.08 22.16 2.42
N VAL A 11 0.63 20.96 2.29
CA VAL A 11 1.82 20.52 3.06
C VAL A 11 2.96 20.31 2.09
N ASP A 12 4.11 20.92 2.34
CA ASP A 12 5.30 20.70 1.52
C ASP A 12 5.76 19.25 1.60
N PHE A 13 6.11 18.68 0.44
CA PHE A 13 6.55 17.30 0.30
C PHE A 13 7.71 17.18 -0.72
N PRO A 14 8.85 16.58 -0.32
CA PRO A 14 9.15 16.08 1.02
C PRO A 14 9.13 17.21 2.07
N PRO A 15 8.80 16.92 3.34
CA PRO A 15 8.77 17.95 4.36
C PRO A 15 10.14 18.61 4.53
N ALA A 16 10.15 19.88 4.92
CA ALA A 16 11.39 20.62 5.13
C ALA A 16 12.24 20.00 6.26
N THR A 17 13.56 20.03 6.11
CA THR A 17 14.51 19.35 7.00
C THR A 17 14.55 19.93 8.42
N ASP A 18 14.00 21.12 8.62
CA ASP A 18 13.87 21.81 9.90
C ASP A 18 12.57 21.48 10.66
N ILE A 19 11.66 20.69 10.06
CA ILE A 19 10.43 20.20 10.69
C ILE A 19 10.74 18.90 11.43
N ALA A 20 10.61 18.89 12.75
CA ALA A 20 10.80 17.70 13.59
C ALA A 20 9.50 16.90 13.77
N VAL A 21 9.62 15.70 14.34
CA VAL A 21 8.46 14.92 14.82
C VAL A 21 7.68 15.75 15.85
N GLY A 22 6.37 15.87 15.68
CA GLY A 22 5.51 16.67 16.55
C GLY A 22 5.33 18.13 16.12
N ASP A 23 6.12 18.63 15.17
CA ASP A 23 5.94 19.98 14.63
C ASP A 23 4.68 20.09 13.79
N ILE A 24 4.00 21.24 13.93
CA ILE A 24 2.68 21.48 13.34
C ILE A 24 2.81 22.42 12.15
N VAL A 25 2.27 22.00 11.01
CA VAL A 25 1.94 22.87 9.88
C VAL A 25 0.42 23.10 9.88
N PRO A 26 -0.05 24.25 10.39
CA PRO A 26 -1.48 24.54 10.52
C PRO A 26 -2.08 25.05 9.21
N SER A 27 -3.38 24.81 9.04
CA SER A 27 -4.21 25.49 8.04
C SER A 27 -4.66 26.86 8.53
N ASP A 28 -5.20 27.65 7.58
CA ASP A 28 -6.07 28.77 7.92
C ASP A 28 -7.25 28.32 8.77
N VAL A 29 -7.76 29.24 9.60
CA VAL A 29 -8.96 28.95 10.38
C VAL A 29 -10.20 29.00 9.49
N PHE A 30 -11.16 28.12 9.75
CA PHE A 30 -12.42 28.08 9.02
C PHE A 30 -13.61 27.93 9.97
N GLN A 31 -14.79 28.33 9.51
CA GLN A 31 -16.01 28.29 10.31
C GLN A 31 -16.90 27.13 9.90
N ALA A 32 -17.42 26.40 10.88
CA ALA A 32 -18.45 25.36 10.71
C ALA A 32 -19.35 25.35 11.95
N GLY A 33 -20.67 25.35 11.77
CA GLY A 33 -21.67 25.35 12.86
C GLY A 33 -21.54 26.52 13.83
N GLY A 34 -20.99 27.65 13.39
CA GLY A 34 -20.73 28.80 14.26
C GLY A 34 -19.54 28.65 15.22
N HIS A 35 -18.69 27.64 15.00
CA HIS A 35 -17.42 27.41 15.70
C HIS A 35 -16.23 27.69 14.78
N ILE A 36 -15.08 28.02 15.37
CA ILE A 36 -13.83 28.24 14.63
C ILE A 36 -12.95 27.01 14.76
N TRP A 37 -12.53 26.48 13.62
CA TRP A 37 -11.78 25.25 13.47
C TRP A 37 -10.44 25.51 12.79
N ARG A 38 -9.49 24.60 12.99
CA ARG A 38 -8.20 24.56 12.30
C ARG A 38 -7.80 23.11 12.08
N ALA A 39 -7.41 22.76 10.87
CA ALA A 39 -6.69 21.51 10.61
C ALA A 39 -5.18 21.70 10.85
N ASN A 40 -4.57 20.73 11.51
CA ASN A 40 -3.15 20.67 11.82
C ASN A 40 -2.56 19.43 11.17
N SER A 41 -1.55 19.61 10.31
CA SER A 41 -0.74 18.51 9.81
C SER A 41 0.56 18.40 10.62
N TYR A 42 1.04 17.18 10.74
CA TYR A 42 2.34 16.86 11.32
C TYR A 42 3.11 16.09 10.26
N PRO A 43 3.95 16.78 9.46
CA PRO A 43 4.58 16.17 8.29
C PRO A 43 5.46 14.96 8.65
N HIS A 44 6.12 14.99 9.81
CA HIS A 44 6.95 13.90 10.35
C HIS A 44 6.27 13.14 11.49
N GLY A 45 4.95 13.03 11.47
CA GLY A 45 4.20 12.38 12.54
C GLY A 45 4.02 13.27 13.77
N ASN A 46 3.03 12.96 14.60
CA ASN A 46 2.74 13.72 15.82
C ASN A 46 3.49 13.18 17.06
N LYS A 47 4.06 11.98 16.96
CA LYS A 47 4.82 11.25 17.97
C LYS A 47 5.84 10.34 17.29
N GLU A 48 6.84 9.88 18.04
CA GLU A 48 7.91 9.01 17.54
C GLU A 48 7.39 7.72 16.87
N ASP A 49 6.31 7.12 17.34
CA ASP A 49 5.70 5.91 16.76
C ASP A 49 4.89 6.15 15.47
N SER A 50 4.91 7.38 14.96
CA SER A 50 4.21 7.84 13.77
C SER A 50 5.12 8.60 12.79
N ASP A 51 6.43 8.60 13.00
CA ASP A 51 7.42 9.36 12.23
C ASP A 51 7.45 9.03 10.72
N GLU A 52 7.14 7.79 10.35
CA GLU A 52 6.97 7.37 8.96
C GLU A 52 5.69 7.90 8.27
N TYR A 53 4.78 8.51 9.03
CA TYR A 53 3.48 8.95 8.56
C TYR A 53 3.34 10.47 8.58
N LEU A 54 2.55 11.00 7.66
CA LEU A 54 1.95 12.31 7.86
C LEU A 54 0.77 12.10 8.82
N SER A 55 0.74 12.82 9.95
CA SER A 55 -0.42 12.84 10.85
C SER A 55 -1.30 14.04 10.54
N LEU A 56 -2.59 13.93 10.87
CA LEU A 56 -3.57 14.99 10.64
C LEU A 56 -4.53 15.08 11.81
N GLY A 57 -4.88 16.28 12.25
CA GLY A 57 -5.90 16.49 13.27
C GLY A 57 -6.71 17.76 13.05
N LEU A 58 -7.99 17.70 13.43
CA LEU A 58 -8.87 18.85 13.49
C LEU A 58 -8.88 19.39 14.92
N GLN A 59 -8.70 20.69 15.06
CA GLN A 59 -8.67 21.40 16.34
C GLN A 59 -9.83 22.40 16.41
N LEU A 60 -10.55 22.38 17.53
CA LEU A 60 -11.51 23.42 17.89
C LEU A 60 -10.78 24.59 18.56
N MET A 61 -10.84 25.77 17.95
CA MET A 61 -10.13 26.97 18.40
C MET A 61 -10.98 27.82 19.35
N ALA A 62 -12.26 28.02 19.02
CA ALA A 62 -13.21 28.81 19.83
C ALA A 62 -14.65 28.37 19.55
N GLY A 63 -15.50 28.37 20.58
CA GLY A 63 -16.92 28.02 20.48
C GLY A 63 -17.86 29.00 21.17
N LYS A 64 -19.16 28.91 20.86
CA LYS A 64 -20.24 29.55 21.63
C LYS A 64 -20.41 28.86 23.00
N SER A 65 -21.19 29.50 23.88
CA SER A 65 -21.25 29.43 25.35
C SER A 65 -21.44 28.07 26.06
N ASN A 66 -21.17 26.93 25.43
CA ASN A 66 -21.01 25.64 26.12
C ASN A 66 -19.71 24.89 25.78
N ASN A 67 -18.85 25.40 24.88
CA ASN A 67 -17.51 24.87 24.53
C ASN A 67 -17.38 23.38 24.18
N VAL A 68 -18.46 22.61 24.23
CA VAL A 68 -18.56 21.20 23.82
C VAL A 68 -19.34 21.15 22.51
N VAL A 69 -18.78 20.51 21.49
CA VAL A 69 -19.41 20.39 20.17
C VAL A 69 -19.13 19.01 19.60
N LYS A 70 -20.17 18.33 19.12
CA LYS A 70 -20.03 17.08 18.39
C LYS A 70 -19.85 17.41 16.91
N ALA A 71 -18.79 16.89 16.30
CA ALA A 71 -18.51 17.18 14.90
C ALA A 71 -17.95 15.95 14.17
N ILE A 72 -18.23 15.89 12.86
CA ILE A 72 -17.56 15.03 11.91
C ILE A 72 -16.30 15.76 11.44
N PHE A 73 -15.16 15.07 11.47
CA PHE A 73 -13.97 15.45 10.74
C PHE A 73 -13.79 14.47 9.58
N ASP A 74 -13.95 14.95 8.35
CA ASP A 74 -13.72 14.20 7.12
C ASP A 74 -12.51 14.78 6.38
N ALA A 75 -11.56 13.94 6.01
CA ALA A 75 -10.32 14.35 5.38
C ALA A 75 -9.90 13.40 4.27
N PHE A 76 -9.52 13.97 3.12
CA PHE A 76 -9.09 13.21 1.96
C PHE A 76 -8.02 13.97 1.17
N LEU A 77 -7.16 13.21 0.47
CA LEU A 77 -6.19 13.80 -0.45
C LEU A 77 -6.87 14.26 -1.74
N MET A 78 -6.32 15.32 -2.33
CA MET A 78 -6.71 15.80 -3.64
C MET A 78 -5.75 15.25 -4.70
N GLU A 79 -6.30 14.66 -5.75
CA GLU A 79 -5.53 14.17 -6.89
C GLU A 79 -5.08 15.32 -7.82
N LYS A 80 -4.17 15.00 -8.74
CA LYS A 80 -3.61 15.92 -9.76
C LYS A 80 -4.69 16.60 -10.60
N ASP A 81 -5.79 15.89 -10.87
CA ASP A 81 -6.93 16.43 -11.63
C ASP A 81 -7.89 17.28 -10.78
N GLY A 82 -7.59 17.47 -9.49
CA GLY A 82 -8.39 18.23 -8.55
C GLY A 82 -9.58 17.47 -7.96
N LYS A 83 -9.68 16.15 -8.17
CA LYS A 83 -10.74 15.33 -7.56
C LYS A 83 -10.33 14.79 -6.19
N PRO A 84 -11.30 14.54 -5.29
CA PRO A 84 -11.06 13.82 -4.04
C PRO A 84 -10.63 12.38 -4.31
N SER A 85 -9.62 11.91 -3.59
CA SER A 85 -9.20 10.52 -3.66
C SER A 85 -10.11 9.61 -2.83
N SER A 86 -10.57 8.51 -3.43
CA SER A 86 -11.35 7.50 -2.70
C SER A 86 -10.47 6.49 -1.94
N SER A 87 -9.18 6.41 -2.25
CA SER A 87 -8.25 5.45 -1.62
C SER A 87 -7.61 5.99 -0.34
N ILE A 88 -7.51 7.32 -0.20
CA ILE A 88 -6.93 7.99 0.96
C ILE A 88 -7.92 9.03 1.48
N ALA A 89 -9.03 8.52 2.00
CA ALA A 89 -10.07 9.27 2.68
C ALA A 89 -10.33 8.65 4.07
N LYS A 90 -10.42 9.47 5.10
CA LYS A 90 -10.73 9.05 6.47
C LYS A 90 -11.67 10.05 7.10
N TRP A 91 -12.59 9.56 7.91
CA TRP A 91 -13.44 10.42 8.72
C TRP A 91 -13.61 9.87 10.13
N LEU A 92 -13.98 10.74 11.06
CA LEU A 92 -14.29 10.40 12.45
C LEU A 92 -15.38 11.32 13.00
N VAL A 93 -16.13 10.82 13.98
CA VAL A 93 -17.04 11.64 14.80
C VAL A 93 -16.47 11.73 16.20
N GLN A 94 -16.32 12.95 16.69
CA GLN A 94 -15.84 13.19 18.06
C GLN A 94 -16.56 14.36 18.71
N THR A 95 -16.51 14.36 20.04
CA THR A 95 -17.00 15.46 20.87
C THR A 95 -15.80 16.31 21.28
N TYR A 96 -15.70 17.49 20.66
CA TYR A 96 -14.63 18.44 20.88
C TYR A 96 -14.95 19.32 22.08
N GLN A 97 -13.92 19.66 22.87
CA GLN A 97 -14.05 20.65 23.93
C GLN A 97 -12.92 21.68 23.87
N ALA A 98 -13.25 22.94 23.57
CA ALA A 98 -12.23 23.99 23.34
C ALA A 98 -11.33 24.20 24.57
N ASN A 99 -11.92 24.11 25.77
CA ASN A 99 -11.25 24.33 27.05
C ASN A 99 -10.50 23.09 27.59
N ASN A 100 -10.62 21.93 26.94
CA ASN A 100 -9.97 20.70 27.39
C ASN A 100 -8.86 20.31 26.40
N PRO A 101 -7.58 20.48 26.74
CA PRO A 101 -6.47 20.15 25.84
C PRO A 101 -6.48 18.71 25.29
N ARG A 102 -7.08 17.77 26.02
CA ARG A 102 -7.20 16.36 25.60
C ARG A 102 -8.33 16.10 24.61
N LEU A 103 -9.35 16.97 24.60
CA LEU A 103 -10.55 16.81 23.77
C LEU A 103 -10.69 17.94 22.74
N ARG A 104 -9.74 18.89 22.68
CA ARG A 104 -9.80 19.99 21.71
C ARG A 104 -9.35 19.59 20.30
N THR A 105 -8.62 18.48 20.17
CA THR A 105 -8.04 18.01 18.90
C THR A 105 -8.25 16.52 18.75
N TYR A 106 -8.76 16.10 17.60
CA TYR A 106 -8.90 14.70 17.21
C TYR A 106 -8.46 14.50 15.77
N GLY A 107 -7.94 13.31 15.46
CA GLY A 107 -7.34 13.04 14.17
C GLY A 107 -6.71 11.66 14.10
N TRP A 108 -5.82 11.48 13.13
CA TRP A 108 -5.10 10.23 12.88
C TRP A 108 -3.60 10.44 13.04
N PRO A 109 -2.95 9.78 14.02
CA PRO A 109 -1.50 9.72 14.10
C PRO A 109 -0.87 9.11 12.84
N ARG A 110 -1.56 8.17 12.20
CA ARG A 110 -1.13 7.52 10.95
C ARG A 110 -2.14 7.80 9.84
N PHE A 111 -2.21 9.06 9.38
CA PHE A 111 -3.17 9.46 8.34
C PHE A 111 -2.80 8.84 6.99
N VAL A 112 -1.59 9.10 6.49
CA VAL A 112 -1.03 8.48 5.27
C VAL A 112 0.46 8.21 5.46
N LYS A 113 0.96 7.09 4.94
CA LYS A 113 2.39 6.78 5.01
C LYS A 113 3.15 7.67 4.05
N ARG A 114 4.28 8.26 4.47
CA ARG A 114 5.02 9.21 3.61
C ARG A 114 5.55 8.55 2.33
N SER A 115 5.91 7.27 2.40
CA SER A 115 6.30 6.49 1.21
C SER A 115 5.22 6.47 0.12
N ASP A 116 3.94 6.46 0.51
CA ASP A 116 2.82 6.41 -0.43
C ASP A 116 2.67 7.73 -1.21
N LEU A 117 3.20 8.83 -0.65
CA LEU A 117 3.22 10.16 -1.25
C LEU A 117 4.46 10.37 -2.14
N ASP A 118 5.59 9.75 -1.79
CA ASP A 118 6.92 9.96 -2.41
C ASP A 118 7.14 9.19 -3.73
N HIS A 119 6.19 8.35 -4.13
CA HIS A 119 6.31 7.68 -5.42
C HIS A 119 6.31 8.70 -6.57
N GLN A 120 7.27 8.60 -7.51
CA GLN A 120 7.35 9.41 -8.73
C GLN A 120 6.07 9.40 -9.60
N SER A 121 5.13 8.49 -9.30
CA SER A 121 3.82 8.36 -9.94
C SER A 121 2.64 8.81 -9.05
N SER A 122 2.90 9.33 -7.84
CA SER A 122 1.88 9.83 -6.92
C SER A 122 1.05 10.91 -7.60
N SER A 123 -0.26 10.71 -7.66
CA SER A 123 -1.22 11.73 -8.10
C SER A 123 -1.47 12.78 -7.02
N PHE A 124 -0.86 12.65 -5.83
CA PHE A 124 -1.19 13.47 -4.67
C PHE A 124 -0.21 14.63 -4.43
N VAL A 125 1.02 14.53 -4.96
CA VAL A 125 2.01 15.60 -4.89
C VAL A 125 1.97 16.42 -6.18
N VAL A 126 1.61 17.70 -6.04
CA VAL A 126 1.54 18.68 -7.13
C VAL A 126 2.37 19.89 -6.71
N ASP A 127 3.33 20.29 -7.53
CA ASP A 127 4.25 21.40 -7.27
C ASP A 127 4.97 21.30 -5.90
N GLY A 128 5.38 20.09 -5.55
CA GLY A 128 6.06 19.80 -4.28
C GLY A 128 5.16 19.93 -3.04
N LYS A 129 3.84 19.92 -3.21
CA LYS A 129 2.88 19.99 -2.11
C LYS A 129 1.85 18.87 -2.19
N VAL A 130 1.50 18.33 -1.03
CA VAL A 130 0.34 17.48 -0.83
C VAL A 130 -0.85 18.37 -0.46
N ARG A 131 -1.96 18.17 -1.16
CA ARG A 131 -3.21 18.90 -0.89
C ARG A 131 -4.20 17.99 -0.17
N ILE A 132 -4.61 18.42 1.01
CA ILE A 132 -5.52 17.69 1.89
C ILE A 132 -6.76 18.55 2.06
N MET A 133 -7.92 18.05 1.66
CA MET A 133 -9.19 18.70 1.98
C MET A 133 -9.62 18.25 3.37
N CYS A 134 -9.85 19.22 4.26
CA CYS A 134 -10.32 18.98 5.62
C CYS A 134 -11.72 19.58 5.75
N VAL A 135 -12.70 18.76 6.13
CA VAL A 135 -14.10 19.16 6.29
C VAL A 135 -14.50 18.95 7.75
N ALA A 136 -15.07 19.98 8.37
CA ALA A 136 -15.73 19.88 9.66
C ALA A 136 -17.24 20.03 9.47
N ILE A 137 -18.03 19.13 10.05
CA ILE A 137 -19.50 19.20 10.05
C ILE A 137 -19.97 19.15 11.49
N VAL A 138 -20.53 20.25 11.99
CA VAL A 138 -21.08 20.35 13.34
C VAL A 138 -22.44 19.68 13.40
N LEU A 139 -22.63 18.86 14.43
CA LEU A 139 -23.88 18.14 14.67
C LEU A 139 -24.67 18.86 15.77
N HIS A 140 -25.87 19.34 15.46
CA HIS A 140 -26.78 19.96 16.42
C HIS A 140 -27.71 18.91 17.05
N GLU A 141 -27.95 19.01 18.36
CA GLU A 141 -28.78 18.04 19.10
C GLU A 141 -30.27 18.07 18.70
N ASP A 142 -30.76 19.17 18.12
CA ASP A 142 -32.16 19.34 17.70
C ASP A 142 -32.44 18.96 16.24
N ASP A 143 -31.43 18.63 15.45
CA ASP A 143 -31.57 18.45 14.01
C ASP A 143 -31.72 16.96 13.65
N ASN A 144 -32.89 16.40 13.96
CA ASN A 144 -33.34 15.05 13.59
C ASN A 144 -33.41 14.82 12.07
N ASN A 145 -32.97 15.77 11.24
CA ASN A 145 -33.00 15.71 9.78
C ASN A 145 -31.63 15.88 9.11
N VAL A 146 -30.53 15.87 9.87
CA VAL A 146 -29.20 15.62 9.27
C VAL A 146 -29.18 14.16 8.85
N PRO A 147 -28.79 13.81 7.60
CA PRO A 147 -28.49 12.43 7.27
C PRO A 147 -27.30 12.02 8.13
N VAL A 148 -27.56 11.42 9.29
CA VAL A 148 -26.55 10.67 10.03
C VAL A 148 -26.07 9.63 9.02
N PRO A 149 -24.80 9.66 8.59
CA PRO A 149 -24.28 8.60 7.75
C PRO A 149 -24.60 7.30 8.49
N PRO A 150 -25.21 6.31 7.82
CA PRO A 150 -25.49 5.04 8.47
C PRO A 150 -24.19 4.57 9.13
N PRO A 151 -24.24 4.00 10.34
CA PRO A 151 -23.05 3.57 11.07
C PRO A 151 -22.16 2.79 10.12
N SER A 152 -20.97 3.33 9.82
CA SER A 152 -20.04 2.64 8.93
C SER A 152 -19.54 1.41 9.68
N PRO A 153 -19.58 0.23 9.07
CA PRO A 153 -18.97 -0.94 9.68
C PRO A 153 -17.48 -0.66 9.95
N PRO A 154 -16.89 -1.27 11.00
CA PRO A 154 -15.45 -1.25 11.16
C PRO A 154 -14.77 -1.79 9.87
N PRO A 155 -13.50 -1.46 9.62
CA PRO A 155 -12.77 -2.01 8.49
C PRO A 155 -12.84 -3.54 8.46
N PRO A 156 -12.85 -4.18 7.28
CA PRO A 156 -12.85 -5.62 7.18
C PRO A 156 -11.68 -6.23 7.96
N ASP A 157 -11.97 -7.16 8.87
CA ASP A 157 -11.01 -7.83 9.74
C ASP A 157 -10.89 -9.34 9.45
N ILE A 158 -11.47 -9.80 8.34
CA ILE A 158 -11.43 -11.21 7.93
C ILE A 158 -10.00 -11.72 7.76
N GLY A 159 -9.09 -10.91 7.21
CA GLY A 159 -7.68 -11.26 7.07
C GLY A 159 -7.00 -11.50 8.42
N LEU A 160 -7.37 -10.72 9.44
CA LEU A 160 -6.90 -10.93 10.82
C LEU A 160 -7.47 -12.22 11.42
N HIS A 161 -8.76 -12.51 11.17
CA HIS A 161 -9.41 -13.72 11.66
C HIS A 161 -8.80 -14.99 11.04
N LEU A 162 -8.56 -15.00 9.72
CA LEU A 162 -7.90 -16.10 9.03
C LEU A 162 -6.41 -16.18 9.40
N GLY A 163 -5.72 -15.05 9.57
CA GLY A 163 -4.35 -15.02 10.06
C GLY A 163 -4.20 -15.72 11.42
N ARG A 164 -5.13 -15.49 12.36
CA ARG A 164 -5.16 -16.20 13.66
C ARG A 164 -5.36 -17.71 13.50
N LEU A 165 -6.10 -18.15 12.49
CA LEU A 165 -6.30 -19.57 12.21
C LEU A 165 -4.98 -20.23 11.80
N LEU A 166 -4.19 -19.56 10.95
CA LEU A 166 -2.84 -19.98 10.59
C LEU A 166 -1.90 -19.99 11.80
N ASP A 167 -1.93 -18.93 12.61
CA ASP A 167 -1.02 -18.76 13.75
C ASP A 167 -1.27 -19.78 14.87
N ARG A 168 -2.53 -20.20 15.07
CA ARG A 168 -2.91 -21.19 16.10
C ARG A 168 -2.86 -22.63 15.61
N GLY A 169 -3.07 -22.87 14.32
CA GLY A 169 -3.16 -24.20 13.74
C GLY A 169 -4.46 -24.95 14.10
N ASP A 170 -5.47 -24.24 14.62
CA ASP A 170 -6.76 -24.81 15.03
C ASP A 170 -7.50 -25.41 13.82
N GLY A 171 -7.72 -26.73 13.79
CA GLY A 171 -8.50 -27.38 12.72
C GLY A 171 -7.73 -27.63 11.43
N THR A 172 -6.41 -27.58 11.46
CA THR A 172 -5.55 -27.91 10.32
C THR A 172 -5.74 -29.36 9.86
N ASP A 173 -5.86 -29.55 8.54
CA ASP A 173 -6.17 -30.82 7.87
C ASP A 173 -5.12 -31.23 6.82
N VAL A 174 -4.07 -30.41 6.66
CA VAL A 174 -2.89 -30.69 5.84
C VAL A 174 -1.66 -30.03 6.45
N SER A 175 -0.49 -30.62 6.26
CA SER A 175 0.81 -30.03 6.59
C SER A 175 1.73 -30.05 5.38
N PHE A 176 2.58 -29.03 5.26
CA PHE A 176 3.64 -29.00 4.25
C PHE A 176 5.01 -29.10 4.91
N VAL A 177 5.90 -29.93 4.36
CA VAL A 177 7.29 -30.04 4.82
C VAL A 177 8.19 -29.36 3.81
N VAL A 178 8.91 -28.32 4.24
CA VAL A 178 9.80 -27.51 3.41
C VAL A 178 11.16 -27.46 4.09
N ASP A 179 12.19 -28.05 3.49
CA ASP A 179 13.54 -28.14 4.05
C ASP A 179 13.59 -28.58 5.53
N GLY A 180 12.70 -29.50 5.92
CA GLY A 180 12.60 -30.03 7.28
C GLY A 180 11.70 -29.23 8.23
N GLU A 181 11.24 -28.04 7.84
CA GLU A 181 10.23 -27.28 8.57
C GLU A 181 8.82 -27.73 8.20
N THR A 182 7.95 -27.88 9.20
CA THR A 182 6.55 -28.29 9.00
C THR A 182 5.60 -27.10 9.15
N PHE A 183 4.71 -26.93 8.18
CA PHE A 183 3.75 -25.85 8.07
C PHE A 183 2.32 -26.42 8.06
N PRO A 184 1.61 -26.41 9.19
CA PRO A 184 0.22 -26.86 9.24
C PRO A 184 -0.70 -25.81 8.58
N ALA A 185 -1.70 -26.27 7.83
CA ALA A 185 -2.59 -25.42 7.04
C ALA A 185 -3.97 -26.06 6.83
N HIS A 186 -4.83 -25.35 6.08
CA HIS A 186 -6.22 -25.72 5.83
C HIS A 186 -6.45 -25.88 4.32
N ARG A 187 -6.82 -27.08 3.87
CA ARG A 187 -7.04 -27.39 2.45
C ARG A 187 -8.04 -26.43 1.82
N ALA A 188 -9.15 -26.17 2.50
CA ALA A 188 -10.21 -25.29 2.00
C ALA A 188 -9.72 -23.84 1.76
N VAL A 189 -8.87 -23.30 2.65
CA VAL A 189 -8.34 -21.93 2.51
C VAL A 189 -7.33 -21.87 1.36
N LEU A 190 -6.43 -22.85 1.26
CA LEU A 190 -5.44 -22.94 0.19
C LEU A 190 -6.11 -23.04 -1.18
N ALA A 191 -7.05 -23.97 -1.33
CA ALA A 191 -7.78 -24.20 -2.57
C ALA A 191 -8.64 -22.99 -2.99
N ALA A 192 -9.20 -22.25 -2.03
CA ALA A 192 -9.96 -21.03 -2.35
C ALA A 192 -9.08 -19.89 -2.88
N ARG A 193 -7.76 -19.93 -2.61
CA ARG A 193 -6.83 -18.82 -2.87
C ARG A 193 -5.83 -19.12 -3.98
N SER A 194 -5.72 -20.38 -4.40
CA SER A 194 -4.84 -20.85 -5.46
C SER A 194 -5.51 -21.97 -6.26
N PRO A 195 -5.74 -21.79 -7.57
CA PRO A 195 -6.22 -22.85 -8.45
C PRO A 195 -5.31 -24.08 -8.47
N VAL A 196 -4.01 -23.87 -8.29
CA VAL A 196 -3.02 -24.95 -8.23
C VAL A 196 -3.20 -25.77 -6.96
N PHE A 197 -3.32 -25.14 -5.79
CA PHE A 197 -3.66 -25.86 -4.57
C PHE A 197 -5.05 -26.51 -4.63
N GLN A 198 -6.01 -25.90 -5.33
CA GLN A 198 -7.32 -26.51 -5.54
C GLN A 198 -7.19 -27.83 -6.30
N ALA A 199 -6.43 -27.85 -7.39
CA ALA A 199 -6.19 -29.05 -8.18
C ALA A 199 -5.37 -30.09 -7.40
N GLU A 200 -4.33 -29.67 -6.67
CA GLU A 200 -3.45 -30.56 -5.91
C GLU A 200 -4.18 -31.19 -4.70
N LEU A 201 -4.99 -30.41 -3.99
CA LEU A 201 -5.62 -30.86 -2.73
C LEU A 201 -7.01 -31.45 -2.91
N PHE A 202 -7.72 -31.14 -4.00
CA PHE A 202 -9.08 -31.66 -4.24
C PHE A 202 -9.23 -32.32 -5.61
N GLY A 203 -8.17 -32.39 -6.41
CA GLY A 203 -8.17 -33.14 -7.66
C GLY A 203 -7.99 -34.64 -7.44
N SER A 204 -7.74 -35.36 -8.54
CA SER A 204 -7.57 -36.82 -8.54
C SER A 204 -6.12 -37.27 -8.28
N MET A 205 -5.26 -36.36 -7.85
CA MET A 205 -3.84 -36.63 -7.60
C MET A 205 -3.63 -37.31 -6.23
N GLU A 206 -2.50 -38.00 -6.04
CA GLU A 206 -2.22 -38.77 -4.82
C GLU A 206 -2.17 -37.85 -3.58
N GLU A 207 -1.72 -36.61 -3.74
CA GLU A 207 -1.68 -35.55 -2.73
C GLU A 207 -3.08 -35.17 -2.19
N ALA A 208 -4.15 -35.48 -2.92
CA ALA A 208 -5.52 -35.26 -2.47
C ALA A 208 -5.86 -36.10 -1.21
N ASN A 209 -5.18 -37.25 -1.02
CA ASN A 209 -5.41 -38.16 0.10
C ASN A 209 -4.31 -38.10 1.17
N ILE A 210 -3.27 -37.29 0.96
CA ILE A 210 -2.11 -37.20 1.85
C ILE A 210 -2.27 -35.99 2.76
N SER A 211 -2.04 -36.19 4.07
CA SER A 211 -2.11 -35.14 5.09
C SER A 211 -0.79 -34.39 5.30
N CYS A 212 0.30 -34.85 4.67
CA CYS A 212 1.65 -34.28 4.79
C CYS A 212 2.35 -34.25 3.42
N ILE A 213 2.54 -33.06 2.86
CA ILE A 213 3.05 -32.84 1.49
C ILE A 213 4.46 -32.24 1.57
N THR A 214 5.45 -32.84 0.93
CA THR A 214 6.82 -32.32 0.92
C THR A 214 7.05 -31.41 -0.29
N LEU A 215 7.60 -30.21 -0.09
CA LEU A 215 7.95 -29.27 -1.15
C LEU A 215 9.48 -29.13 -1.24
N HIS A 216 10.03 -29.26 -2.46
CA HIS A 216 11.48 -29.34 -2.69
C HIS A 216 12.09 -28.11 -3.39
N GLU A 217 11.27 -27.17 -3.86
CA GLU A 217 11.72 -26.05 -4.71
C GLU A 217 11.23 -24.69 -4.20
N ILE A 218 10.99 -24.60 -2.90
CA ILE A 218 10.63 -23.36 -2.24
C ILE A 218 11.33 -23.31 -0.89
N GLU A 219 11.91 -22.17 -0.54
CA GLU A 219 12.55 -22.01 0.76
C GLU A 219 11.52 -21.79 1.86
N PRO A 220 11.78 -22.21 3.11
CA PRO A 220 10.85 -22.03 4.22
C PRO A 220 10.37 -20.60 4.42
N VAL A 221 11.27 -19.61 4.29
CA VAL A 221 10.95 -18.18 4.42
C VAL A 221 9.97 -17.73 3.31
N THR A 222 10.20 -18.18 2.08
CA THR A 222 9.33 -17.86 0.93
C THR A 222 7.97 -18.54 1.08
N PHE A 223 7.93 -19.80 1.50
CA PHE A 223 6.68 -20.52 1.71
C PHE A 223 5.86 -19.94 2.87
N ARG A 224 6.52 -19.51 3.96
CA ARG A 224 5.86 -18.81 5.07
C ARG A 224 5.19 -17.51 4.61
N ALA A 225 5.87 -16.73 3.77
CA ALA A 225 5.31 -15.50 3.22
C ALA A 225 4.12 -15.77 2.27
N LEU A 226 4.24 -16.80 1.42
CA LEU A 226 3.15 -17.29 0.57
C LEU A 226 1.92 -17.69 1.40
N LEU A 227 2.12 -18.51 2.44
CA LEU A 227 1.06 -18.92 3.35
C LEU A 227 0.45 -17.72 4.05
N ARG A 228 1.24 -16.78 4.59
CA ARG A 228 0.69 -15.60 5.24
C ARG A 228 -0.20 -14.82 4.28
N PHE A 229 0.25 -14.60 3.05
CA PHE A 229 -0.54 -13.91 2.02
C PHE A 229 -1.84 -14.65 1.65
N ILE A 230 -1.82 -16.00 1.61
CA ILE A 230 -3.01 -16.80 1.36
C ILE A 230 -4.11 -16.49 2.39
N TYR A 231 -3.75 -16.40 3.67
CA TYR A 231 -4.71 -16.19 4.76
C TYR A 231 -5.07 -14.72 4.96
N THR A 232 -4.15 -13.78 4.78
CA THR A 232 -4.36 -12.38 5.18
C THR A 232 -4.49 -11.40 4.02
N ASP A 233 -4.10 -11.79 2.80
CA ASP A 233 -3.91 -10.90 1.63
C ASP A 233 -2.87 -9.78 1.87
N GLU A 234 -2.05 -9.92 2.91
CA GLU A 234 -0.98 -8.98 3.27
C GLU A 234 0.39 -9.54 2.90
N LEU A 235 1.26 -8.65 2.41
CA LEU A 235 2.63 -8.98 2.06
C LEU A 235 3.55 -8.63 3.23
N THR A 236 4.16 -9.63 3.85
CA THR A 236 5.18 -9.42 4.89
C THR A 236 6.49 -8.93 4.26
N GLN A 237 7.16 -7.97 4.91
CA GLN A 237 8.37 -7.33 4.36
C GLN A 237 9.68 -7.88 4.92
N ASP A 238 9.63 -8.71 5.96
CA ASP A 238 10.84 -9.15 6.66
C ASP A 238 11.50 -10.32 5.90
N ASP A 239 12.78 -10.13 5.53
CA ASP A 239 13.74 -11.12 5.01
C ASP A 239 13.34 -11.93 3.75
N VAL A 240 12.27 -11.57 3.07
CA VAL A 240 11.82 -12.26 1.84
C VAL A 240 12.46 -11.68 0.60
N GLU A 241 13.09 -12.54 -0.19
CA GLU A 241 13.50 -12.22 -1.56
C GLU A 241 12.27 -12.19 -2.48
N PHE A 242 11.84 -10.99 -2.89
CA PHE A 242 10.66 -10.82 -3.74
C PHE A 242 10.77 -11.53 -5.10
N GLN A 243 11.97 -11.84 -5.61
CA GLN A 243 12.16 -12.65 -6.80
C GLN A 243 11.67 -14.08 -6.58
N LYS A 244 12.03 -14.68 -5.44
CA LYS A 244 11.61 -16.04 -5.05
C LYS A 244 10.11 -16.08 -4.76
N LEU A 245 9.59 -15.07 -4.08
CA LEU A 245 8.15 -14.98 -3.83
C LEU A 245 7.35 -14.74 -5.12
N LEU A 246 7.88 -13.98 -6.09
CA LEU A 246 7.28 -13.83 -7.42
C LEU A 246 7.22 -15.17 -8.17
N ALA A 247 8.30 -15.96 -8.11
CA ALA A 247 8.33 -17.31 -8.68
C ALA A 247 7.30 -18.23 -8.03
N ALA A 248 7.18 -18.20 -6.70
CA ALA A 248 6.16 -18.95 -5.97
C ALA A 248 4.74 -18.50 -6.35
N ALA A 249 4.50 -17.19 -6.45
CA ALA A 249 3.21 -16.65 -6.83
C ALA A 249 2.79 -17.08 -8.24
N ASP A 250 3.72 -17.16 -9.19
CA ASP A 250 3.46 -17.69 -10.52
C ASP A 250 3.17 -19.20 -10.48
N ARG A 251 4.00 -19.97 -9.77
CA ARG A 251 3.82 -21.43 -9.60
C ARG A 251 2.45 -21.80 -9.05
N TYR A 252 1.93 -21.04 -8.10
CA TYR A 252 0.64 -21.29 -7.45
C TYR A 252 -0.52 -20.47 -8.05
N ASP A 253 -0.32 -19.86 -9.22
CA ASP A 253 -1.30 -19.03 -9.95
C ASP A 253 -1.98 -17.96 -9.07
N MET A 254 -1.15 -17.18 -8.37
CA MET A 254 -1.57 -16.12 -7.46
C MET A 254 -1.28 -14.74 -8.08
N SER A 255 -2.06 -14.39 -9.11
CA SER A 255 -1.89 -13.16 -9.91
C SER A 255 -1.73 -11.87 -9.09
N ARG A 256 -2.51 -11.71 -8.02
CA ARG A 256 -2.41 -10.54 -7.14
C ARG A 256 -1.08 -10.47 -6.40
N LEU A 257 -0.63 -11.59 -5.83
CA LEU A 257 0.67 -11.66 -5.15
C LEU A 257 1.80 -11.38 -6.13
N ARG A 258 1.75 -11.98 -7.33
CA ARG A 258 2.73 -11.77 -8.41
C ARG A 258 2.89 -10.28 -8.74
N LEU A 259 1.78 -9.55 -8.88
CA LEU A 259 1.80 -8.09 -9.15
C LEU A 259 2.33 -7.27 -7.97
N LEU A 260 2.06 -7.67 -6.73
CA LEU A 260 2.61 -7.01 -5.55
C LEU A 260 4.12 -7.22 -5.44
N CYS A 261 4.62 -8.44 -5.69
CA CYS A 261 6.05 -8.73 -5.77
C CYS A 261 6.72 -7.93 -6.90
N ALA A 262 6.10 -7.88 -8.09
CA ALA A 262 6.59 -7.09 -9.22
C ALA A 262 6.70 -5.61 -8.88
N ARG A 263 5.73 -5.06 -8.13
CA ARG A 263 5.79 -3.68 -7.65
C ARG A 263 6.97 -3.47 -6.70
N LYS A 264 7.19 -4.38 -5.74
CA LYS A 264 8.30 -4.30 -4.79
C LYS A 264 9.67 -4.39 -5.47
N LEU A 265 9.82 -5.30 -6.43
CA LEU A 265 11.03 -5.40 -7.26
C LEU A 265 11.27 -4.13 -8.09
N TRP A 266 10.19 -3.44 -8.49
CA TRP A 266 10.32 -2.17 -9.19
C TRP A 266 10.70 -1.00 -8.28
N GLU A 267 10.18 -0.97 -7.05
CA GLU A 267 10.51 0.08 -6.06
C GLU A 267 11.98 0.10 -5.66
N THR A 268 12.65 -1.05 -5.66
CA THR A 268 14.07 -1.19 -5.28
C THR A 268 15.01 -1.31 -6.49
N MET A 269 14.54 -0.96 -7.69
CA MET A 269 15.28 -1.20 -8.92
C MET A 269 16.50 -0.28 -9.08
N SER A 270 17.62 -0.88 -9.48
CA SER A 270 18.86 -0.19 -9.88
C SER A 270 19.28 -0.56 -11.30
N VAL A 271 20.26 0.17 -11.84
CA VAL A 271 20.90 -0.12 -13.13
C VAL A 271 21.50 -1.53 -13.14
N ASP A 272 22.14 -1.94 -12.05
CA ASP A 272 22.74 -3.28 -11.93
C ASP A 272 21.70 -4.40 -11.85
N ALA A 273 20.51 -4.10 -11.32
CA ALA A 273 19.47 -5.10 -11.06
C ALA A 273 18.43 -5.25 -12.18
N VAL A 274 18.31 -4.28 -13.10
CA VAL A 274 17.21 -4.26 -14.10
C VAL A 274 17.24 -5.44 -15.05
N ALA A 275 18.44 -5.88 -15.48
CA ALA A 275 18.58 -6.99 -16.41
C ALA A 275 18.21 -8.32 -15.74
N THR A 276 18.70 -8.56 -14.52
CA THR A 276 18.32 -9.72 -13.70
C THR A 276 16.83 -9.72 -13.38
N THR A 277 16.24 -8.55 -13.11
CA THR A 277 14.78 -8.42 -12.88
C THR A 277 13.98 -8.74 -14.14
N LEU A 278 14.46 -8.35 -15.32
CA LEU A 278 13.86 -8.71 -16.60
C LEU A 278 13.92 -10.22 -16.87
N VAL A 279 15.02 -10.89 -16.50
CA VAL A 279 15.13 -12.36 -16.53
C VAL A 279 14.02 -13.00 -15.68
N TYR A 280 13.81 -12.52 -14.44
CA TYR A 280 12.73 -13.04 -13.58
C TYR A 280 11.33 -12.75 -14.14
N ALA A 281 11.12 -11.56 -14.70
CA ALA A 281 9.84 -11.17 -15.27
C ALA A 281 9.45 -12.05 -16.47
N GLU A 282 10.42 -12.37 -17.33
CA GLU A 282 10.21 -13.27 -18.47
C GLU A 282 9.96 -14.71 -18.00
N MET A 283 10.78 -15.20 -17.06
CA MET A 283 10.74 -16.59 -16.60
C MET A 283 9.45 -16.95 -15.87
N HIS A 284 8.88 -16.01 -15.12
CA HIS A 284 7.70 -16.21 -14.28
C HIS A 284 6.47 -15.44 -14.80
N GLY A 285 6.42 -15.23 -16.12
CA GLY A 285 5.22 -14.74 -16.80
C GLY A 285 4.65 -13.43 -16.24
N CYS A 286 5.49 -12.45 -15.90
CA CYS A 286 5.06 -11.16 -15.38
C CYS A 286 5.21 -10.05 -16.43
N PRO A 287 4.24 -9.90 -17.36
CA PRO A 287 4.33 -8.97 -18.48
C PRO A 287 4.37 -7.50 -18.03
N GLU A 288 3.75 -7.16 -16.91
CA GLU A 288 3.76 -5.81 -16.34
C GLU A 288 5.18 -5.40 -15.90
N LEU A 289 5.90 -6.30 -15.23
CA LEU A 289 7.28 -6.07 -14.83
C LEU A 289 8.21 -6.03 -16.04
N LYS A 290 8.05 -6.99 -16.97
CA LYS A 290 8.78 -7.03 -18.24
C LYS A 290 8.68 -5.70 -18.98
N LYS A 291 7.45 -5.20 -19.18
CA LYS A 291 7.20 -3.94 -19.88
C LYS A 291 7.92 -2.76 -19.22
N ARG A 292 7.94 -2.70 -17.89
CA ARG A 292 8.65 -1.62 -17.17
C ARG A 292 10.17 -1.74 -17.32
N CYS A 293 10.73 -2.93 -17.17
CA CYS A 293 12.15 -3.20 -17.41
C CYS A 293 12.55 -2.80 -18.84
N LEU A 294 11.78 -3.22 -19.86
CA LEU A 294 12.02 -2.83 -21.26
C LEU A 294 11.99 -1.30 -21.44
N GLY A 295 11.04 -0.61 -20.79
CA GLY A 295 10.98 0.86 -20.78
C GLY A 295 12.24 1.52 -20.21
N PHE A 296 12.91 0.87 -19.25
CA PHE A 296 14.18 1.32 -18.70
C PHE A 296 15.32 1.20 -19.73
N PHE A 297 15.41 0.06 -20.42
CA PHE A 297 16.41 -0.20 -21.48
C PHE A 297 16.29 0.75 -22.68
N VAL A 298 15.10 1.32 -22.90
CA VAL A 298 14.84 2.24 -24.02
C VAL A 298 15.48 3.62 -23.80
N GLN A 299 15.94 3.97 -22.60
CA GLN A 299 16.67 5.21 -22.35
C GLN A 299 18.16 5.04 -22.67
N ASP A 300 18.73 5.88 -23.55
CA ASP A 300 20.11 5.69 -24.04
C ASP A 300 21.14 5.73 -22.92
N LYS A 301 21.03 6.68 -21.97
CA LYS A 301 21.92 6.76 -20.81
C LYS A 301 21.91 5.47 -19.98
N ASN A 302 20.74 4.88 -19.79
CA ASN A 302 20.60 3.67 -18.98
C ASN A 302 21.16 2.45 -19.71
N PHE A 303 20.90 2.34 -21.02
CA PHE A 303 21.35 1.17 -21.78
C PHE A 303 22.87 1.00 -21.75
N ASP A 304 23.61 2.10 -21.94
CA ASP A 304 25.07 2.05 -22.04
C ASP A 304 25.71 1.58 -20.73
N GLU A 305 25.07 1.83 -19.58
CA GLU A 305 25.49 1.31 -18.28
C GLU A 305 25.06 -0.16 -18.09
N VAL A 306 23.80 -0.50 -18.42
CA VAL A 306 23.27 -1.85 -18.18
C VAL A 306 23.99 -2.92 -19.01
N VAL A 307 24.43 -2.62 -20.24
CA VAL A 307 25.12 -3.62 -21.08
C VAL A 307 26.46 -4.10 -20.52
N LEU A 308 27.01 -3.37 -19.55
CA LEU A 308 28.25 -3.72 -18.87
C LEU A 308 28.01 -4.59 -17.62
N THR A 309 26.76 -4.89 -17.28
CA THR A 309 26.39 -5.65 -16.08
C THR A 309 26.36 -7.16 -16.34
N GLU A 310 26.67 -7.95 -15.31
CA GLU A 310 26.53 -9.41 -15.35
C GLU A 310 25.08 -9.84 -15.63
N GLY A 311 24.11 -9.11 -15.08
CA GLY A 311 22.69 -9.38 -15.33
C GLY A 311 22.32 -9.30 -16.81
N TYR A 312 22.96 -8.40 -17.57
CA TYR A 312 22.74 -8.31 -19.01
C TYR A 312 23.34 -9.49 -19.78
N LEU A 313 24.51 -9.98 -19.36
CA LEU A 313 25.10 -11.21 -19.92
C LEU A 313 24.17 -12.41 -19.70
N GLN A 314 23.62 -12.55 -18.50
CA GLN A 314 22.65 -13.60 -18.17
C GLN A 314 21.37 -13.49 -19.02
N LEU A 315 20.86 -12.27 -19.21
CA LEU A 315 19.70 -12.01 -20.06
C LEU A 315 19.96 -12.43 -21.51
N MET A 316 21.13 -12.10 -22.07
CA MET A 316 21.52 -12.50 -23.42
C MET A 316 21.61 -14.02 -23.57
N GLN A 317 22.15 -14.71 -22.56
CA GLN A 317 22.31 -16.16 -22.61
C GLN A 317 20.98 -16.91 -22.48
N ARG A 318 20.11 -16.46 -21.56
CA ARG A 318 18.86 -17.16 -21.24
C ARG A 318 17.70 -16.79 -22.17
N PHE A 319 17.63 -15.52 -22.58
CA PHE A 319 16.49 -15.00 -23.35
C PHE A 319 16.94 -14.12 -24.54
N PRO A 320 17.57 -14.69 -25.58
CA PRO A 320 18.03 -13.94 -26.76
C PRO A 320 16.93 -13.12 -27.45
N LEU A 321 15.70 -13.63 -27.49
CA LEU A 321 14.56 -12.94 -28.12
C LEU A 321 14.18 -11.64 -27.39
N VAL A 322 14.38 -11.58 -26.06
CA VAL A 322 14.15 -10.37 -25.27
C VAL A 322 15.18 -9.30 -25.62
N ILE A 323 16.40 -9.70 -25.99
CA ILE A 323 17.44 -8.76 -26.46
C ILE A 323 17.06 -8.16 -27.81
N ASP A 324 16.53 -8.97 -28.72
CA ASP A 324 16.05 -8.48 -30.01
C ASP A 324 14.87 -7.51 -29.83
N GLU A 325 13.95 -7.81 -28.90
CA GLU A 325 12.88 -6.90 -28.49
C GLU A 325 13.44 -5.55 -27.97
N ILE A 326 14.46 -5.57 -27.11
CA ILE A 326 15.14 -4.34 -26.62
C ILE A 326 15.72 -3.54 -27.80
N ARG A 327 16.41 -4.21 -28.74
CA ARG A 327 17.03 -3.55 -29.91
C ARG A 327 15.98 -2.89 -30.80
N ASP A 328 14.87 -3.57 -31.05
CA ASP A 328 13.79 -3.06 -31.89
C ASP A 328 13.10 -1.86 -31.24
N LEU A 329 12.82 -1.92 -29.93
CA LEU A 329 12.25 -0.80 -29.18
C LEU A 329 13.16 0.43 -29.21
N ARG A 330 14.48 0.24 -29.11
CA ARG A 330 15.45 1.34 -29.20
C ARG A 330 15.52 1.95 -30.60
N ARG A 331 15.52 1.12 -31.66
CA ARG A 331 15.45 1.60 -33.06
C ARG A 331 14.19 2.42 -33.31
N ALA A 332 13.03 1.91 -32.86
CA ALA A 332 11.75 2.60 -33.00
C ALA A 332 11.73 3.94 -32.26
N LYS A 333 12.35 4.05 -31.08
CA LYS A 333 12.49 5.32 -30.37
C LYS A 333 13.38 6.31 -31.11
N ARG A 334 14.55 5.89 -31.61
CA ARG A 334 15.45 6.78 -32.35
C ARG A 334 14.79 7.33 -33.62
N ALA A 335 14.02 6.50 -34.33
CA ALA A 335 13.27 6.91 -35.51
C ALA A 335 12.16 7.95 -35.23
N LYS A 336 11.65 8.04 -33.98
CA LYS A 336 10.65 9.03 -33.58
C LYS A 336 11.25 10.37 -33.12
N THR A 337 12.56 10.41 -32.88
CA THR A 337 13.28 11.60 -32.40
C THR A 337 14.04 12.32 -33.52
N MET A 338 14.12 11.71 -34.72
CA MET A 338 14.65 12.30 -35.95
C MET A 338 13.55 12.98 -36.75
#